data_AF-M0N090-F1
#
_entry.id   AF-M0N090-F1
#
_cell.length_a   1.000
_cell.length_b   1.000
_cell.length_c   1.000
_cell.angle_alpha   90.00
_cell.angle_beta   90.00
_cell.angle_gamma   90.00
#
_symmetry.space_group_name_H-M   'P 1'
#
loop_
_entity.id
_entity.type
_entity.pdbx_description
1 polymer ?
#
loop_
_entity_poly.entity_id
_entity_poly.type
_entity_poly.pdbx_seq_one_letter_code
_entity_poly.pdbx_strand_id
1 'polypeptide(L)'
;GAVQVEGGVFRNNDITQVRLSSSDSYVKNATITADFDNSNSPNPGDTLNSRGVRFEAGKFGYRGASVENCDITIASTPNSSGGVVVGSDGADHAVRNTRIKVDVDSIRGFYAKAPVGFGNRGPPPKPHTATLENVSVTGSASSADAIRIDQRDDSVVKGCCIDQNGGNRDGVRLVDSDGSKVVNSTIDVNGQRVVEDNSWVRTRNIDASGSCPTPNQGGGRLPHTLTIDGAGSRTNYSFSVSGSLEGTGALTPEDT
;
A
#
# COMPACT_ATOMS: atom_id res chain seq x y z
N GLY A 1 -7.34 -14.84 -17.97
CA GLY A 1 -6.11 -15.64 -17.88
C GLY A 1 -5.17 -14.98 -16.89
N ALA A 2 -4.01 -15.58 -16.67
CA ALA A 2 -2.96 -14.96 -15.85
C ALA A 2 -2.56 -13.58 -16.39
N VAL A 3 -2.31 -12.65 -15.48
CA VAL A 3 -1.88 -11.28 -15.77
C VAL A 3 -0.58 -11.06 -15.02
N GLN A 4 0.52 -10.96 -15.74
CA GLN A 4 1.85 -10.81 -15.19
C GLN A 4 2.39 -9.46 -15.63
N VAL A 5 2.60 -8.56 -14.67
CA VAL A 5 3.12 -7.22 -14.93
C VAL A 5 4.50 -7.12 -14.30
N GLU A 6 5.50 -6.86 -15.14
CA GLU A 6 6.90 -6.72 -14.75
C GLU A 6 7.39 -5.31 -15.07
N GLY A 7 7.61 -4.52 -14.02
CA GLY A 7 7.98 -3.12 -14.18
C GLY A 7 6.82 -2.25 -14.64
N GLY A 8 7.19 -1.09 -15.19
CA GLY A 8 6.25 -0.17 -15.81
C GLY A 8 5.72 0.90 -14.86
N VAL A 9 5.05 1.87 -15.49
CA VAL A 9 4.53 3.06 -14.83
C VAL A 9 3.07 3.24 -15.22
N PHE A 10 2.18 3.20 -14.24
CA PHE A 10 0.74 3.25 -14.45
C PHE A 10 0.14 4.42 -13.67
N ARG A 11 -0.55 5.34 -14.36
CA ARG A 11 -1.06 6.57 -13.74
C ARG A 11 -2.47 6.92 -14.16
N ASN A 12 -3.24 7.42 -13.20
CA ASN A 12 -4.47 8.19 -13.41
C ASN A 12 -5.55 7.50 -14.26
N ASN A 13 -5.60 6.17 -14.24
CA ASN A 13 -6.73 5.40 -14.77
C ASN A 13 -7.97 5.59 -13.88
N ASP A 14 -9.14 5.70 -14.51
CA ASP A 14 -10.44 5.98 -13.89
C ASP A 14 -10.84 4.99 -12.77
N ILE A 15 -10.58 3.68 -12.96
CA ILE A 15 -11.04 2.63 -12.03
C ILE A 15 -9.91 1.92 -11.27
N THR A 16 -8.78 1.65 -11.91
CA THR A 16 -7.65 0.98 -11.26
C THR A 16 -6.46 1.05 -12.18
N GLN A 17 -5.27 1.17 -11.63
CA GLN A 17 -4.06 1.15 -12.45
C GLN A 17 -3.71 -0.29 -12.87
N VAL A 18 -3.83 -1.25 -11.95
CA VAL A 18 -3.64 -2.68 -12.22
C VAL A 18 -4.76 -3.50 -11.59
N ARG A 19 -5.15 -4.59 -12.26
CA ARG A 19 -6.24 -5.48 -11.83
C ARG A 19 -5.79 -6.94 -11.94
N LEU A 20 -5.86 -7.69 -10.84
CA LEU A 20 -5.31 -9.06 -10.72
C LEU A 20 -6.37 -10.02 -10.18
N SER A 21 -6.27 -11.30 -10.55
CA SER A 21 -7.29 -12.29 -10.19
C SER A 21 -6.79 -13.71 -9.93
N SER A 22 -5.88 -14.24 -10.76
CA SER A 22 -5.44 -15.65 -10.74
C SER A 22 -4.13 -15.93 -10.02
N SER A 23 -3.85 -17.21 -9.73
CA SER A 23 -2.69 -17.65 -8.95
C SER A 23 -1.37 -17.29 -9.59
N ASP A 24 -1.35 -17.21 -10.91
CA ASP A 24 -0.15 -16.85 -11.67
C ASP A 24 -0.17 -15.36 -12.04
N SER A 25 -1.09 -14.57 -11.45
CA SER A 25 -1.17 -13.13 -11.66
C SER A 25 -0.35 -12.37 -10.62
N TYR A 26 0.48 -11.46 -11.09
CA TYR A 26 1.23 -10.56 -10.23
C TYR A 26 1.46 -9.20 -10.89
N VAL A 27 1.73 -8.21 -10.05
CA VAL A 27 2.45 -7.00 -10.47
C VAL A 27 3.71 -6.88 -9.63
N LYS A 28 4.84 -6.68 -10.32
CA LYS A 28 6.16 -6.64 -9.71
C LYS A 28 6.97 -5.47 -10.22
N ASN A 29 7.74 -4.81 -9.35
CA ASN A 29 8.69 -3.73 -9.71
C ASN A 29 8.04 -2.50 -10.40
N ALA A 30 6.75 -2.26 -10.17
CA ALA A 30 6.01 -1.19 -10.87
C ALA A 30 5.88 0.08 -10.01
N THR A 31 5.87 1.24 -10.68
CA THR A 31 5.42 2.52 -10.10
C THR A 31 3.97 2.78 -10.49
N ILE A 32 3.13 2.98 -9.49
CA ILE A 32 1.68 3.10 -9.65
C ILE A 32 1.21 4.39 -8.98
N THR A 33 0.47 5.24 -9.68
CA THR A 33 0.06 6.55 -9.15
C THR A 33 -1.41 6.88 -9.46
N ALA A 34 -2.13 7.38 -8.45
CA ALA A 34 -3.33 8.17 -8.63
C ALA A 34 -3.06 9.59 -8.10
N ASP A 35 -2.94 10.53 -9.01
CA ASP A 35 -2.65 11.94 -8.78
C ASP A 35 -3.42 12.76 -9.82
N PHE A 36 -4.68 13.01 -9.51
CA PHE A 36 -5.62 13.61 -10.44
C PHE A 36 -5.50 15.12 -10.57
N ASP A 37 -4.87 15.80 -9.61
CA ASP A 37 -4.46 17.20 -9.77
C ASP A 37 -3.41 17.35 -10.88
N ASN A 38 -2.63 16.29 -11.14
CA ASN A 38 -1.65 16.20 -12.22
C ASN A 38 -2.09 15.26 -13.37
N SER A 39 -3.40 15.13 -13.60
CA SER A 39 -3.93 14.29 -14.68
C SER A 39 -4.20 15.09 -15.95
N ASN A 40 -3.81 14.51 -17.10
CA ASN A 40 -4.15 15.02 -18.44
C ASN A 40 -5.53 14.56 -18.93
N SER A 41 -6.32 13.89 -18.08
CA SER A 41 -7.68 13.51 -18.42
C SER A 41 -8.51 14.77 -18.74
N PRO A 42 -9.42 14.75 -19.73
CA PRO A 42 -10.35 15.85 -19.96
C PRO A 42 -11.34 16.05 -18.80
N ASN A 43 -11.50 15.04 -17.93
CA ASN A 43 -12.45 15.05 -16.83
C ASN A 43 -11.89 14.38 -15.55
N PRO A 44 -10.82 14.92 -14.95
CA PRO A 44 -10.16 14.30 -13.80
C PRO A 44 -10.99 14.32 -12.51
N GLY A 45 -12.05 15.15 -12.46
CA GLY A 45 -13.00 15.20 -11.35
C GLY A 45 -14.05 14.08 -11.34
N ASP A 46 -14.24 13.38 -12.46
CA ASP A 46 -15.32 12.40 -12.65
C ASP A 46 -14.88 10.96 -12.34
N THR A 47 -13.72 10.78 -11.67
CA THR A 47 -13.16 9.44 -11.46
C THR A 47 -14.09 8.56 -10.65
N LEU A 48 -14.36 7.36 -11.15
CA LEU A 48 -15.28 6.46 -10.51
C LEU A 48 -14.68 5.81 -9.26
N ASN A 49 -13.43 5.32 -9.30
CA ASN A 49 -12.77 4.77 -8.12
C ASN A 49 -11.27 4.48 -8.35
N SER A 50 -10.39 5.48 -8.30
CA SER A 50 -9.00 5.32 -8.73
C SER A 50 -8.11 4.53 -7.74
N ARG A 51 -8.14 3.21 -7.85
CA ARG A 51 -7.27 2.32 -7.04
C ARG A 51 -5.87 2.22 -7.65
N GLY A 52 -4.87 1.95 -6.83
CA GLY A 52 -3.57 1.51 -7.32
C GLY A 52 -3.68 0.11 -7.93
N VAL A 53 -3.84 -0.89 -7.06
CA VAL A 53 -4.06 -2.29 -7.46
C VAL A 53 -5.39 -2.79 -6.92
N ARG A 54 -6.13 -3.52 -7.75
CA ARG A 54 -7.34 -4.22 -7.34
C ARG A 54 -7.21 -5.73 -7.55
N PHE A 55 -7.48 -6.48 -6.49
CA PHE A 55 -7.68 -7.92 -6.56
C PHE A 55 -9.17 -8.26 -6.68
N GLU A 56 -9.52 -9.19 -7.56
CA GLU A 56 -10.88 -9.71 -7.76
C GLU A 56 -10.81 -11.16 -8.28
N ALA A 57 -11.62 -12.10 -7.79
CA ALA A 57 -11.60 -13.47 -8.32
C ALA A 57 -12.55 -13.66 -9.52
N GLY A 58 -13.47 -12.72 -9.71
CA GLY A 58 -14.56 -12.86 -10.67
C GLY A 58 -15.43 -14.10 -10.41
N LYS A 59 -16.14 -14.59 -11.45
CA LYS A 59 -17.02 -15.77 -11.33
C LYS A 59 -16.27 -17.10 -11.27
N PHE A 60 -14.94 -17.06 -11.31
CA PHE A 60 -14.10 -18.23 -11.54
C PHE A 60 -13.39 -18.71 -10.27
N GLY A 61 -13.55 -17.99 -9.15
CA GLY A 61 -12.97 -18.40 -7.87
C GLY A 61 -11.44 -18.42 -7.86
N TYR A 62 -10.83 -17.57 -8.69
CA TYR A 62 -9.39 -17.40 -8.76
C TYR A 62 -8.81 -16.84 -7.45
N ARG A 63 -7.55 -17.20 -7.16
CA ARG A 63 -6.88 -16.93 -5.89
C ARG A 63 -5.38 -16.81 -6.04
N GLY A 64 -4.70 -16.27 -5.05
CA GLY A 64 -3.24 -16.33 -4.92
C GLY A 64 -2.46 -15.27 -5.69
N ALA A 65 -3.13 -14.24 -6.22
CA ALA A 65 -2.45 -13.15 -6.91
C ALA A 65 -1.60 -12.30 -5.94
N SER A 66 -0.53 -11.68 -6.46
CA SER A 66 0.41 -10.91 -5.63
C SER A 66 0.77 -9.51 -6.15
N VAL A 67 1.14 -8.63 -5.21
CA VAL A 67 1.80 -7.33 -5.46
C VAL A 67 3.17 -7.38 -4.80
N GLU A 68 4.24 -7.14 -5.56
CA GLU A 68 5.60 -7.37 -5.09
C GLU A 68 6.55 -6.23 -5.50
N ASN A 69 7.32 -5.68 -4.56
CA ASN A 69 8.33 -4.66 -4.89
C ASN A 69 7.77 -3.45 -5.66
N CYS A 70 6.55 -3.01 -5.35
CA CYS A 70 5.91 -1.87 -6.00
C CYS A 70 6.05 -0.59 -5.17
N ASP A 71 5.98 0.56 -5.84
CA ASP A 71 5.78 1.87 -5.21
C ASP A 71 4.44 2.43 -5.69
N ILE A 72 3.48 2.50 -4.77
CA ILE A 72 2.09 2.87 -5.03
C ILE A 72 1.83 4.19 -4.33
N THR A 73 1.31 5.19 -5.04
CA THR A 73 0.99 6.51 -4.48
C THR A 73 -0.45 6.89 -4.83
N ILE A 74 -1.24 7.25 -3.82
CA ILE A 74 -2.52 7.92 -3.95
C ILE A 74 -2.35 9.35 -3.40
N ALA A 75 -1.99 10.27 -4.28
CA ALA A 75 -1.66 11.65 -3.94
C ALA A 75 -2.91 12.56 -3.99
N SER A 76 -3.74 12.40 -5.01
CA SER A 76 -4.98 13.18 -5.18
C SER A 76 -5.98 12.38 -6.00
N THR A 77 -7.23 12.29 -5.51
CA THR A 77 -8.34 11.72 -6.26
C THR A 77 -9.69 12.11 -5.63
N PRO A 78 -10.73 12.37 -6.45
CA PRO A 78 -12.10 12.54 -5.97
C PRO A 78 -12.67 11.31 -5.25
N ASN A 79 -12.26 10.10 -5.67
CA ASN A 79 -12.81 8.86 -5.13
C ASN A 79 -11.82 7.70 -5.29
N SER A 80 -11.47 7.07 -4.17
CA SER A 80 -10.83 5.76 -4.17
C SER A 80 -11.18 4.98 -2.90
N SER A 81 -11.13 3.67 -3.02
CA SER A 81 -11.23 2.78 -1.86
C SER A 81 -9.87 2.42 -1.26
N GLY A 82 -8.76 2.71 -1.94
CA GLY A 82 -7.42 2.55 -1.40
C GLY A 82 -6.31 2.34 -2.43
N GLY A 83 -5.08 2.32 -1.94
CA GLY A 83 -3.88 2.02 -2.72
C GLY A 83 -3.89 0.60 -3.27
N VAL A 84 -4.11 -0.39 -2.40
CA VAL A 84 -4.33 -1.79 -2.77
C VAL A 84 -5.66 -2.27 -2.17
N VAL A 85 -6.54 -2.81 -3.01
CA VAL A 85 -7.89 -3.20 -2.59
C VAL A 85 -8.22 -4.62 -3.01
N VAL A 86 -8.59 -5.45 -2.04
CA VAL A 86 -9.24 -6.75 -2.31
C VAL A 86 -10.74 -6.54 -2.40
N GLY A 87 -11.32 -6.91 -3.54
CA GLY A 87 -12.76 -6.93 -3.74
C GLY A 87 -13.48 -7.91 -2.83
N SER A 88 -14.78 -7.68 -2.62
CA SER A 88 -15.65 -8.65 -1.94
C SER A 88 -15.76 -9.98 -2.70
N ASP A 89 -15.44 -9.97 -3.98
CA ASP A 89 -15.28 -11.15 -4.82
C ASP A 89 -13.83 -11.66 -4.90
N GLY A 90 -12.88 -11.12 -4.14
CA GLY A 90 -11.50 -11.60 -4.10
C GLY A 90 -11.27 -12.67 -3.03
N ALA A 91 -10.59 -13.77 -3.40
CA ALA A 91 -10.12 -14.84 -2.49
C ALA A 91 -8.89 -14.44 -1.65
N ASP A 92 -7.89 -15.32 -1.48
CA ASP A 92 -6.62 -15.02 -0.83
C ASP A 92 -5.62 -14.29 -1.74
N HIS A 93 -4.83 -13.38 -1.14
CA HIS A 93 -3.87 -12.52 -1.84
C HIS A 93 -2.69 -12.13 -0.96
N ALA A 94 -1.61 -11.69 -1.59
CA ALA A 94 -0.43 -11.21 -0.90
C ALA A 94 0.11 -9.89 -1.43
N VAL A 95 0.59 -9.05 -0.52
CA VAL A 95 1.36 -7.84 -0.82
C VAL A 95 2.69 -7.94 -0.09
N ARG A 96 3.79 -7.84 -0.82
CA ARG A 96 5.14 -8.04 -0.27
C ARG A 96 6.10 -6.95 -0.68
N ASN A 97 6.96 -6.54 0.25
CA ASN A 97 8.08 -5.62 -0.01
C ASN A 97 7.63 -4.39 -0.80
N THR A 98 6.49 -3.78 -0.44
CA THR A 98 5.83 -2.76 -1.27
C THR A 98 5.61 -1.50 -0.46
N ARG A 99 5.78 -0.33 -1.09
CA ARG A 99 5.40 0.94 -0.48
C ARG A 99 4.05 1.40 -1.02
N ILE A 100 3.22 1.90 -0.11
CA ILE A 100 1.93 2.50 -0.40
C ILE A 100 1.89 3.87 0.31
N LYS A 101 1.99 4.96 -0.45
CA LYS A 101 1.79 6.32 0.04
C LYS A 101 0.35 6.75 -0.18
N VAL A 102 -0.33 7.26 0.84
CA VAL A 102 -1.67 7.82 0.73
C VAL A 102 -1.73 9.15 1.45
N ASP A 103 -1.99 10.20 0.68
CA ASP A 103 -2.07 11.59 1.17
C ASP A 103 -3.53 12.10 1.25
N VAL A 104 -4.48 11.33 0.71
CA VAL A 104 -5.91 11.70 0.66
C VAL A 104 -6.69 11.14 1.85
N ASP A 105 -7.41 12.03 2.53
CA ASP A 105 -8.22 11.71 3.71
C ASP A 105 -9.26 10.60 3.43
N SER A 106 -9.57 9.82 4.46
CA SER A 106 -10.52 8.69 4.43
C SER A 106 -10.19 7.54 3.47
N ILE A 107 -9.10 7.65 2.69
CA ILE A 107 -8.62 6.61 1.78
C ILE A 107 -7.56 5.76 2.48
N ARG A 108 -7.63 4.43 2.31
CA ARG A 108 -6.75 3.45 2.97
C ARG A 108 -5.53 3.12 2.12
N GLY A 109 -4.42 2.76 2.75
CA GLY A 109 -3.28 2.17 2.05
C GLY A 109 -3.65 0.79 1.50
N PHE A 110 -4.14 -0.08 2.39
CA PHE A 110 -4.65 -1.40 2.04
C PHE A 110 -6.06 -1.60 2.56
N TYR A 111 -6.94 -2.16 1.73
CA TYR A 111 -8.29 -2.52 2.15
C TYR A 111 -8.71 -3.88 1.58
N ALA A 112 -8.83 -4.88 2.45
CA ALA A 112 -9.44 -6.15 2.12
C ALA A 112 -10.90 -6.20 2.60
N LYS A 113 -11.83 -6.12 1.65
CA LYS A 113 -13.27 -6.15 1.94
C LYS A 113 -13.74 -7.54 2.33
N ALA A 114 -14.83 -7.61 3.11
CA ALA A 114 -15.54 -8.83 3.42
C ALA A 114 -15.83 -9.66 2.15
N PRO A 115 -15.49 -10.97 2.13
CA PRO A 115 -15.55 -11.83 0.95
C PRO A 115 -16.99 -12.29 0.66
N VAL A 116 -17.94 -11.36 0.53
CA VAL A 116 -19.37 -11.65 0.35
C VAL A 116 -19.80 -11.85 -1.11
N GLY A 117 -18.87 -11.78 -2.06
CA GLY A 117 -19.14 -11.87 -3.49
C GLY A 117 -19.43 -10.52 -4.15
N PHE A 118 -19.99 -10.56 -5.37
CA PHE A 118 -20.34 -9.35 -6.13
C PHE A 118 -21.51 -9.60 -7.09
N GLY A 119 -22.55 -8.77 -7.00
CA GLY A 119 -23.79 -8.94 -7.75
C GLY A 119 -24.50 -10.24 -7.32
N ASN A 120 -24.93 -11.05 -8.29
CA ASN A 120 -25.60 -12.33 -8.02
C ASN A 120 -24.62 -13.49 -7.71
N ARG A 121 -23.33 -13.20 -7.50
CA ARG A 121 -22.30 -14.19 -7.24
C ARG A 121 -22.01 -14.21 -5.74
N GLY A 122 -22.04 -15.40 -5.15
CA GLY A 122 -21.67 -15.60 -3.76
C GLY A 122 -20.18 -15.37 -3.48
N PRO A 123 -19.75 -15.59 -2.23
CA PRO A 123 -18.36 -15.55 -1.81
C PRO A 123 -17.42 -16.30 -2.75
N PRO A 124 -16.17 -15.83 -2.94
CA PRO A 124 -15.15 -16.63 -3.60
C PRO A 124 -14.84 -17.90 -2.77
N PRO A 125 -14.21 -18.93 -3.35
CA PRO A 125 -13.75 -20.08 -2.58
C PRO A 125 -12.77 -19.66 -1.48
N LYS A 126 -12.79 -20.38 -0.34
CA LYS A 126 -11.76 -20.26 0.70
C LYS A 126 -10.40 -20.75 0.17
N PRO A 127 -9.27 -20.28 0.74
CA PRO A 127 -9.16 -19.31 1.84
C PRO A 127 -9.42 -17.86 1.40
N HIS A 128 -9.70 -16.99 2.37
CA HIS A 128 -9.97 -15.55 2.15
C HIS A 128 -8.90 -14.65 2.77
N THR A 129 -7.76 -15.22 3.15
CA THR A 129 -6.70 -14.53 3.90
C THR A 129 -6.14 -13.32 3.15
N ALA A 130 -5.76 -12.28 3.89
CA ALA A 130 -4.95 -11.18 3.40
C ALA A 130 -3.54 -11.28 4.02
N THR A 131 -2.50 -11.31 3.19
CA THR A 131 -1.11 -11.35 3.64
C THR A 131 -0.38 -10.08 3.26
N LEU A 132 0.12 -9.33 4.26
CA LEU A 132 0.98 -8.18 4.09
C LEU A 132 2.31 -8.45 4.79
N GLU A 133 3.39 -8.49 4.02
CA GLU A 133 4.73 -8.75 4.53
C GLU A 133 5.72 -7.68 4.05
N ASN A 134 6.41 -7.03 4.98
CA ASN A 134 7.38 -5.96 4.66
C ASN A 134 6.75 -4.84 3.82
N VAL A 135 5.53 -4.43 4.18
CA VAL A 135 4.80 -3.36 3.49
C VAL A 135 4.93 -2.06 4.28
N SER A 136 5.28 -0.98 3.58
CA SER A 136 5.34 0.37 4.14
C SER A 136 4.10 1.15 3.72
N VAL A 137 3.27 1.57 4.68
CA VAL A 137 2.13 2.46 4.43
C VAL A 137 2.45 3.84 5.01
N THR A 138 2.52 4.85 4.17
CA THR A 138 2.97 6.20 4.56
C THR A 138 2.02 7.29 4.06
N GLY A 139 2.18 8.53 4.52
CA GLY A 139 1.51 9.70 3.97
C GLY A 139 0.66 10.46 4.98
N SER A 140 0.05 11.55 4.54
CA SER A 140 -0.63 12.52 5.42
C SER A 140 -2.12 12.27 5.65
N ALA A 141 -2.69 11.21 5.07
CA ALA A 141 -4.13 10.97 5.11
C ALA A 141 -4.69 10.89 6.55
N SER A 142 -5.72 11.69 6.82
CA SER A 142 -6.50 11.70 8.05
C SER A 142 -7.73 10.79 7.94
N SER A 143 -8.33 10.45 9.07
CA SER A 143 -9.50 9.58 9.22
C SER A 143 -9.29 8.16 8.67
N ALA A 144 -10.21 7.25 8.99
CA ALA A 144 -10.13 5.83 8.61
C ALA A 144 -8.84 5.15 9.12
N ASP A 145 -8.43 4.07 8.45
CA ASP A 145 -7.34 3.18 8.86
C ASP A 145 -6.29 3.11 7.75
N ALA A 146 -5.02 2.97 8.09
CA ALA A 146 -3.97 2.73 7.09
C ALA A 146 -4.17 1.38 6.40
N ILE A 147 -4.49 0.34 7.18
CA ILE A 147 -4.77 -1.02 6.73
C ILE A 147 -6.10 -1.45 7.35
N ARG A 148 -7.03 -1.95 6.51
CA ARG A 148 -8.28 -2.55 6.98
C ARG A 148 -8.52 -3.93 6.38
N ILE A 149 -8.94 -4.87 7.21
CA ILE A 149 -9.24 -6.25 6.85
C ILE A 149 -10.58 -6.64 7.48
N ASP A 150 -11.57 -6.95 6.63
CA ASP A 150 -12.93 -7.29 7.06
C ASP A 150 -13.25 -8.75 6.70
N GLN A 151 -13.75 -9.54 7.66
CA GLN A 151 -14.24 -10.92 7.49
C GLN A 151 -13.24 -11.87 6.81
N ARG A 152 -11.97 -11.75 7.16
CA ARG A 152 -10.88 -12.53 6.57
C ARG A 152 -10.00 -13.10 7.66
N ASP A 153 -10.48 -14.18 8.26
CA ASP A 153 -9.77 -14.97 9.26
C ASP A 153 -8.36 -15.35 8.81
N ASP A 154 -7.49 -15.61 9.78
CA ASP A 154 -6.10 -16.05 9.60
C ASP A 154 -5.24 -15.10 8.73
N SER A 155 -5.62 -13.82 8.65
CA SER A 155 -4.86 -12.80 7.93
C SER A 155 -3.58 -12.39 8.67
N VAL A 156 -2.58 -11.93 7.93
CA VAL A 156 -1.25 -11.64 8.47
C VAL A 156 -0.79 -10.25 8.05
N VAL A 157 -0.45 -9.42 9.03
CA VAL A 157 0.29 -8.17 8.87
C VAL A 157 1.61 -8.32 9.62
N LYS A 158 2.72 -8.46 8.89
CA LYS A 158 4.02 -8.83 9.47
C LYS A 158 5.16 -8.02 8.88
N GLY A 159 6.06 -7.52 9.74
CA GLY A 159 7.23 -6.78 9.25
C GLY A 159 6.85 -5.45 8.61
N CYS A 160 5.65 -4.94 8.86
CA CYS A 160 5.13 -3.75 8.20
C CYS A 160 5.59 -2.48 8.92
N CYS A 161 5.69 -1.39 8.18
CA CYS A 161 5.84 -0.07 8.76
C CYS A 161 4.66 0.80 8.35
N ILE A 162 4.03 1.47 9.32
CA ILE A 162 2.93 2.39 9.10
C ILE A 162 3.34 3.72 9.74
N ASP A 163 3.51 4.74 8.91
CA ASP A 163 3.77 6.14 9.32
C ASP A 163 2.70 7.02 8.66
N GLN A 164 1.57 7.15 9.35
CA GLN A 164 0.44 7.96 8.88
C GLN A 164 -0.10 8.83 10.01
N ASN A 165 0.41 10.05 10.04
CA ASN A 165 0.19 11.02 11.11
C ASN A 165 -0.94 12.02 10.79
N GLY A 166 -1.90 11.63 9.95
CA GLY A 166 -3.16 12.36 9.80
C GLY A 166 -4.03 12.26 11.07
N GLY A 167 -4.98 13.17 11.24
CA GLY A 167 -5.85 13.18 12.42
C GLY A 167 -6.80 11.97 12.45
N ASN A 168 -7.02 11.37 13.61
CA ASN A 168 -7.92 10.20 13.79
C ASN A 168 -7.64 9.03 12.81
N ARG A 169 -6.36 8.79 12.50
CA ARG A 169 -5.92 7.73 11.60
C ARG A 169 -5.48 6.52 12.42
N ASP A 170 -6.18 5.40 12.29
CA ASP A 170 -5.76 4.15 12.91
C ASP A 170 -4.73 3.41 12.02
N GLY A 171 -3.92 2.55 12.63
CA GLY A 171 -2.91 1.77 11.92
C GLY A 171 -3.53 0.59 11.18
N VAL A 172 -3.84 -0.48 11.92
CA VAL A 172 -4.45 -1.71 11.40
C VAL A 172 -5.79 -1.94 12.07
N ARG A 173 -6.87 -1.99 11.29
CA ARG A 173 -8.19 -2.40 11.78
C ARG A 173 -8.56 -3.78 11.22
N LEU A 174 -8.96 -4.68 12.11
CA LEU A 174 -9.49 -6.00 11.76
C LEU A 174 -10.93 -6.09 12.26
N VAL A 175 -11.83 -6.48 11.37
CA VAL A 175 -13.26 -6.63 11.66
C VAL A 175 -13.66 -8.07 11.37
N ASP A 176 -14.27 -8.77 12.32
CA ASP A 176 -14.71 -10.17 12.18
C ASP A 176 -13.63 -11.09 11.57
N SER A 177 -12.36 -10.96 11.96
CA SER A 177 -11.21 -11.61 11.29
C SER A 177 -10.35 -12.38 12.29
N ASP A 178 -10.90 -13.45 12.84
CA ASP A 178 -10.30 -14.25 13.91
C ASP A 178 -9.02 -14.98 13.46
N GLY A 179 -8.14 -15.30 14.42
CA GLY A 179 -6.89 -16.02 14.14
C GLY A 179 -5.81 -15.18 13.45
N SER A 180 -6.13 -13.93 13.12
CA SER A 180 -5.24 -12.99 12.45
C SER A 180 -4.08 -12.54 13.34
N LYS A 181 -3.01 -12.03 12.70
CA LYS A 181 -1.76 -11.67 13.38
C LYS A 181 -1.26 -10.31 12.90
N VAL A 182 -0.95 -9.44 13.86
CA VAL A 182 -0.21 -8.19 13.61
C VAL A 182 1.11 -8.28 14.41
N VAL A 183 2.22 -8.51 13.72
CA VAL A 183 3.48 -8.86 14.40
C VAL A 183 4.73 -8.25 13.80
N ASN A 184 5.68 -7.89 14.66
CA ASN A 184 6.99 -7.36 14.28
C ASN A 184 6.86 -6.15 13.34
N SER A 185 6.07 -5.15 13.73
CA SER A 185 5.73 -4.01 12.87
C SER A 185 5.95 -2.69 13.61
N THR A 186 6.26 -1.64 12.87
CA THR A 186 6.26 -0.26 13.38
C THR A 186 4.95 0.40 12.99
N ILE A 187 4.21 0.95 13.94
CA ILE A 187 2.93 1.62 13.70
C ILE A 187 2.94 2.96 14.45
N ASP A 188 3.35 3.99 13.73
CA ASP A 188 3.36 5.40 14.12
C ASP A 188 2.16 6.11 13.47
N VAL A 189 1.12 6.29 14.26
CA VAL A 189 -0.16 6.90 13.85
C VAL A 189 -0.74 7.69 15.01
N ASN A 190 -1.59 8.68 14.72
CA ASN A 190 -2.25 9.47 15.75
C ASN A 190 -3.47 8.79 16.38
N GLY A 191 -4.04 7.77 15.73
CA GLY A 191 -5.11 6.94 16.26
C GLY A 191 -4.61 5.72 17.04
N GLN A 192 -5.39 4.66 17.02
CA GLN A 192 -5.04 3.37 17.60
C GLN A 192 -4.17 2.57 16.63
N ARG A 193 -3.10 1.96 17.14
CA ARG A 193 -2.17 1.16 16.31
C ARG A 193 -2.83 -0.07 15.71
N VAL A 194 -3.55 -0.81 16.55
CA VAL A 194 -4.31 -2.00 16.17
C VAL A 194 -5.70 -1.86 16.78
N VAL A 195 -6.72 -2.01 15.94
CA VAL A 195 -8.13 -2.01 16.35
C VAL A 195 -8.73 -3.36 16.00
N GLU A 196 -9.32 -3.99 17.00
CA GLU A 196 -9.93 -5.32 16.92
C GLU A 196 -11.45 -5.16 17.12
N ASP A 197 -12.21 -5.26 16.03
CA ASP A 197 -13.67 -5.20 16.06
C ASP A 197 -14.21 -6.63 15.90
N ASN A 198 -14.76 -7.18 17.00
CA ASN A 198 -15.29 -8.54 17.03
C ASN A 198 -14.30 -9.58 16.45
N SER A 199 -13.04 -9.48 16.84
CA SER A 199 -11.95 -10.32 16.35
C SER A 199 -11.02 -10.72 17.49
N TRP A 200 -10.40 -11.90 17.38
CA TRP A 200 -9.28 -12.33 18.22
C TRP A 200 -7.98 -12.27 17.44
N VAL A 201 -7.18 -11.21 17.69
CA VAL A 201 -5.95 -10.94 16.94
C VAL A 201 -4.72 -11.12 17.82
N ARG A 202 -3.72 -11.85 17.31
CA ARG A 202 -2.43 -11.93 17.99
C ARG A 202 -1.56 -10.72 17.63
N THR A 203 -1.40 -9.82 18.59
CA THR A 203 -0.52 -8.64 18.48
C THR A 203 0.79 -8.86 19.25
N ARG A 204 1.95 -8.66 18.60
CA ARG A 204 3.27 -8.85 19.25
C ARG A 204 4.37 -8.02 18.58
N ASN A 205 5.28 -7.44 19.36
CA ASN A 205 6.40 -6.64 18.87
C ASN A 205 5.92 -5.51 17.95
N ILE A 206 5.14 -4.58 18.50
CA ILE A 206 4.65 -3.40 17.79
C ILE A 206 5.36 -2.17 18.33
N ASP A 207 6.19 -1.55 17.50
CA ASP A 207 6.90 -0.33 17.84
C ASP A 207 6.07 0.90 17.50
N ALA A 208 6.17 1.93 18.34
CA ALA A 208 5.41 3.18 18.20
C ALA A 208 6.07 4.21 17.28
N SER A 209 7.29 3.94 16.82
CA SER A 209 8.15 4.88 16.11
C SER A 209 9.24 4.10 15.37
N GLY A 210 9.70 4.62 14.23
CA GLY A 210 10.76 4.02 13.44
C GLY A 210 10.78 4.60 12.02
N SER A 211 11.67 4.09 11.16
CA SER A 211 11.70 4.49 9.76
C SER A 211 10.96 3.46 8.90
N CYS A 212 10.12 3.95 7.98
CA CYS A 212 9.46 3.09 7.01
C CYS A 212 10.35 2.90 5.78
N PRO A 213 10.95 1.70 5.58
CA PRO A 213 11.82 1.48 4.45
C PRO A 213 11.02 1.53 3.14
N THR A 214 11.59 2.15 2.12
CA THR A 214 11.11 2.00 0.75
C THR A 214 11.57 0.64 0.20
N PRO A 215 10.79 -0.02 -0.67
CA PRO A 215 11.29 -1.15 -1.43
C PRO A 215 12.57 -0.74 -2.16
N ASN A 216 13.57 -1.63 -2.16
CA ASN A 216 14.68 -1.52 -3.11
C ASN A 216 14.08 -1.78 -4.51
N GLN A 217 13.54 -0.73 -5.11
CA GLN A 217 13.24 -0.65 -6.54
C GLN A 217 14.57 -0.92 -7.22
N GLY A 218 14.77 -2.15 -7.70
CA GLY A 218 16.03 -2.65 -8.24
C GLY A 218 16.45 -1.98 -9.55
N GLY A 219 16.46 -0.65 -9.61
CA GLY A 219 17.39 0.05 -10.48
C GLY A 219 18.77 -0.44 -10.06
N GLY A 220 19.38 -1.27 -10.91
CA GLY A 220 20.69 -1.87 -10.62
C GLY A 220 21.62 -0.81 -10.06
N ARG A 221 22.35 -1.14 -8.98
CA ARG A 221 23.25 -0.25 -8.23
C ARG A 221 23.76 0.88 -9.11
N LEU A 222 23.05 2.01 -9.09
CA LEU A 222 23.56 3.21 -9.72
C LEU A 222 24.78 3.59 -8.86
N PRO A 223 25.90 3.99 -9.46
CA PRO A 223 27.18 4.16 -8.76
C PRO A 223 27.15 5.25 -7.69
N HIS A 224 26.05 6.01 -7.61
CA HIS A 224 25.90 7.15 -6.75
C HIS A 224 24.89 6.83 -5.65
N THR A 225 25.36 6.90 -4.41
CA THR A 225 24.54 6.81 -3.20
C THR A 225 24.48 8.21 -2.60
N LEU A 226 23.27 8.73 -2.40
CA LEU A 226 23.05 9.90 -1.55
C LEU A 226 22.82 9.38 -0.13
N THR A 227 23.75 9.66 0.78
CA THR A 227 23.63 9.29 2.20
C THR A 227 23.37 10.55 3.01
N ILE A 228 22.32 10.54 3.83
CA ILE A 228 22.04 11.56 4.83
C ILE A 228 22.18 10.88 6.19
N ASP A 229 23.17 11.29 6.98
CA ASP A 229 23.35 10.83 8.36
C ASP A 229 22.96 11.95 9.31
N GLY A 230 21.93 11.69 10.14
CA GLY A 230 21.36 12.67 11.05
C GLY A 230 21.46 12.18 12.49
N ALA A 231 22.31 12.82 13.29
CA ALA A 231 22.43 12.54 14.73
C ALA A 231 21.51 13.41 15.62
N GLY A 232 20.59 14.18 15.01
CA GLY A 232 19.77 15.20 15.68
C GLY A 232 18.29 14.85 15.83
N SER A 233 17.51 15.81 16.35
CA SER A 233 16.05 15.70 16.45
C SER A 233 15.38 15.75 15.06
N ARG A 234 14.15 15.24 14.99
CA ARG A 234 13.35 15.15 13.75
C ARG A 234 13.33 16.49 13.02
N THR A 235 13.91 16.51 11.83
CA THR A 235 14.02 17.68 10.97
C THR A 235 13.42 17.34 9.61
N ASN A 236 12.55 18.20 9.10
CA ASN A 236 11.96 18.03 7.78
C ASN A 236 12.92 18.58 6.72
N TYR A 237 13.27 17.76 5.74
CA TYR A 237 14.08 18.18 4.60
C TYR A 237 13.21 18.17 3.34
N SER A 238 13.38 19.18 2.48
CA SER A 238 12.91 19.15 1.10
C SER A 238 14.09 19.39 0.18
N PHE A 239 14.27 18.55 -0.82
CA PHE A 239 15.19 18.81 -1.91
C PHE A 239 14.39 18.87 -3.20
N SER A 240 14.64 19.91 -3.99
CA SER A 240 14.18 20.02 -5.37
C SER A 240 15.41 19.98 -6.25
N VAL A 241 15.44 19.04 -7.19
CA VAL A 241 16.51 18.95 -8.18
C VAL A 241 15.94 19.46 -9.49
N SER A 242 16.52 20.53 -10.04
CA SER A 242 16.12 21.09 -11.34
C SER A 242 16.78 20.36 -12.53
N GLY A 243 17.35 19.17 -12.31
CA GLY A 243 18.13 18.39 -13.28
C GLY A 243 18.48 16.97 -12.79
N SER A 244 19.46 16.30 -13.42
CA SER A 244 19.98 14.99 -12.98
C SER A 244 20.92 15.14 -11.78
N LEU A 245 20.89 14.18 -10.85
CA LEU A 245 21.97 13.99 -9.86
C LEU A 245 23.18 13.40 -10.59
N GLU A 246 24.07 14.25 -11.09
CA GLU A 246 25.37 13.83 -11.62
C GLU A 246 26.35 13.66 -10.46
N GLY A 247 26.74 12.42 -10.16
CA GLY A 247 27.83 12.18 -9.23
C GLY A 247 29.14 12.57 -9.90
N THR A 248 29.70 13.71 -9.52
CA THR A 248 30.97 14.19 -10.07
C THR A 248 32.03 14.22 -8.97
N GLY A 249 33.24 13.79 -9.32
CA GLY A 249 34.46 13.93 -8.53
C GLY A 249 34.87 15.39 -8.36
N ALA A 250 34.04 16.16 -7.65
CA ALA A 250 34.25 17.57 -7.33
C ALA A 250 33.46 17.96 -6.07
N LEU A 251 33.47 17.15 -5.02
CA LEU A 251 33.21 17.65 -3.67
C LEU A 251 34.54 18.15 -3.10
N THR A 252 34.57 19.41 -2.69
CA THR A 252 35.73 20.03 -2.01
C THR A 252 35.67 19.74 -0.51
N PRO A 253 36.77 19.92 0.25
CA PRO A 253 36.78 19.71 1.70
C PRO A 253 35.83 20.63 2.50
N GLU A 254 35.20 21.60 1.83
CA GLU A 254 34.28 22.59 2.41
C GLU A 254 32.80 22.25 2.12
N ASP A 255 32.55 21.19 1.34
CA ASP A 255 31.22 20.66 1.05
C ASP A 255 30.77 19.58 2.07
N THR A 256 31.49 19.47 3.19
CA THR A 256 31.12 18.72 4.40
C THR A 256 30.61 19.63 5.50
#